data_AF-E3GW49-F1
#
_entry.id   AF-E3GW49-F1
#
_cell.length_a   1.000
_cell.length_b   1.000
_cell.length_c   1.000
_cell.angle_alpha   90.00
_cell.angle_beta   90.00
_cell.angle_gamma   90.00
#
_symmetry.space_group_name_H-M   'P 1'
#
loop_
_entity.id
_entity.type
_entity.pdbx_description
1 polymer ?
#
loop_
_entity_poly.entity_id
_entity_poly.type
_entity_poly.pdbx_seq_one_letter_code
_entity_poly.pdbx_strand_id
1 'polypeptide(L)'
;MKKILHEKISKFKKNKGKIVKLTCLIIGSSLVIFGSLNLLTPTERFVDNIVVSEKSIMTAFLILTGLVIGTGAVADDISKKLFKDFHRKVSSLEEED
;
A
#
# COMPACT_ATOMS: atom_id res chain seq x y z
N MET A 1 30.82 -24.37 1.24
CA MET A 1 29.39 -24.77 1.33
C MET A 1 28.47 -23.71 1.97
N LYS A 2 28.82 -23.09 3.11
CA LYS A 2 27.99 -22.05 3.77
C LYS A 2 27.64 -20.82 2.90
N LYS A 3 28.56 -20.36 2.04
CA LYS A 3 28.36 -19.18 1.16
C LYS A 3 27.23 -19.37 0.14
N ILE A 4 27.14 -20.56 -0.48
CA ILE A 4 26.15 -20.89 -1.52
C ILE A 4 24.74 -20.98 -0.91
N LEU A 5 24.65 -21.53 0.32
CA LEU A 5 23.39 -21.61 1.05
C LEU A 5 22.86 -20.22 1.43
N HIS A 6 23.74 -19.33 1.89
CA HIS A 6 23.39 -17.95 2.24
C HIS A 6 22.92 -17.14 1.02
N GLU A 7 23.51 -17.36 -0.15
CA GLU A 7 23.11 -16.71 -1.39
C GLU A 7 21.75 -17.20 -1.91
N LYS A 8 21.46 -18.51 -1.80
CA LYS A 8 20.13 -19.06 -2.12
C LYS A 8 19.04 -18.51 -1.20
N ILE A 9 19.30 -18.45 0.11
CA ILE A 9 18.35 -17.95 1.10
C ILE A 9 18.05 -16.46 0.87
N SER A 10 19.06 -15.64 0.58
CA SER A 10 18.87 -14.22 0.32
C SER A 10 18.07 -13.95 -0.97
N LYS A 11 18.34 -14.70 -2.05
CA LYS A 11 17.55 -14.65 -3.29
C LYS A 11 16.09 -15.04 -3.04
N PHE A 12 15.85 -16.09 -2.26
CA PHE A 12 14.48 -16.54 -1.94
C PHE A 12 13.72 -15.49 -1.11
N LYS A 13 14.37 -14.89 -0.11
CA LYS A 13 13.79 -13.81 0.71
C LYS A 13 13.45 -12.58 -0.13
N LYS A 14 14.32 -12.21 -1.08
CA LYS A 14 14.12 -11.06 -1.99
C LYS A 14 12.95 -11.29 -2.95
N ASN A 15 12.81 -12.49 -3.52
CA ASN A 15 11.67 -12.82 -4.37
C ASN A 15 10.35 -12.89 -3.58
N LYS A 16 10.37 -13.49 -2.38
CA LYS A 16 9.19 -13.50 -1.49
C LYS A 16 8.72 -12.09 -1.14
N GLY A 17 9.65 -11.18 -0.79
CA GLY A 17 9.31 -9.79 -0.47
C GLY A 17 8.64 -9.06 -1.64
N LYS A 18 9.13 -9.26 -2.87
CA LYS A 18 8.52 -8.70 -4.08
C LYS A 18 7.11 -9.24 -4.33
N ILE A 19 6.92 -10.54 -4.16
CA ILE A 19 5.61 -11.18 -4.35
C ILE A 19 4.63 -10.62 -3.32
N VAL A 20 4.97 -10.62 -2.03
CA VAL A 20 4.12 -10.10 -0.95
C VAL A 20 3.73 -8.65 -1.19
N LYS A 21 4.68 -7.82 -1.63
CA LYS A 21 4.43 -6.41 -1.96
C LYS A 21 3.45 -6.26 -3.13
N LEU A 22 3.63 -7.05 -4.20
CA LEU A 22 2.73 -7.06 -5.34
C LEU A 22 1.33 -7.51 -4.92
N THR A 23 1.21 -8.57 -4.10
CA THR A 23 -0.09 -9.05 -3.62
C THR A 23 -0.78 -8.01 -2.75
N CYS A 24 -0.05 -7.32 -1.86
CA CYS A 24 -0.62 -6.24 -1.04
C CYS A 24 -1.13 -5.08 -1.90
N LEU A 25 -0.40 -4.71 -2.95
CA LEU A 25 -0.84 -3.65 -3.88
C LEU A 25 -2.12 -4.05 -4.63
N ILE A 26 -2.20 -5.29 -5.10
CA ILE A 26 -3.39 -5.81 -5.78
C ILE A 26 -4.59 -5.83 -4.82
N ILE A 27 -4.43 -6.41 -3.63
CA ILE A 27 -5.50 -6.52 -2.63
C ILE A 27 -5.97 -5.12 -2.19
N GLY A 28 -5.02 -4.23 -1.87
CA GLY A 28 -5.32 -2.86 -1.45
C GLY A 28 -6.07 -2.08 -2.53
N SER A 29 -5.64 -2.19 -3.79
CA SER A 29 -6.31 -1.54 -4.92
C SER A 29 -7.73 -2.09 -5.13
N SER A 30 -7.91 -3.41 -5.09
CA SER A 30 -9.22 -4.04 -5.21
C SER A 30 -10.19 -3.58 -4.12
N LEU A 31 -9.72 -3.45 -2.87
CA LEU A 31 -10.53 -2.96 -1.75
C LEU A 31 -11.01 -1.52 -1.98
N VAL A 32 -10.12 -0.64 -2.45
CA VAL A 32 -10.48 0.76 -2.76
C VAL A 32 -11.49 0.82 -3.92
N ILE A 33 -11.28 0.03 -4.98
CA ILE A 33 -12.21 -0.04 -6.12
C ILE A 33 -13.57 -0.54 -5.64
N PHE A 34 -13.62 -1.62 -4.87
CA PHE A 34 -14.87 -2.21 -4.40
C PHE A 34 -15.62 -1.26 -3.46
N GLY A 35 -14.92 -0.59 -2.53
CA GLY A 35 -15.51 0.47 -1.71
C GLY A 35 -16.08 1.60 -2.57
N SER A 36 -15.33 2.07 -3.57
CA SER A 36 -15.78 3.14 -4.47
C SER A 36 -17.01 2.75 -5.29
N LEU A 37 -17.10 1.51 -5.76
CA LEU A 37 -18.27 1.01 -6.49
C LEU A 37 -19.53 0.96 -5.59
N ASN A 38 -19.37 0.68 -4.29
CA ASN A 38 -20.50 0.70 -3.35
C ASN A 38 -21.10 2.11 -3.18
N LEU A 39 -20.33 3.18 -3.38
CA LEU A 39 -20.86 4.56 -3.36
C LEU A 39 -21.77 4.87 -4.55
N LEU A 40 -21.63 4.17 -5.67
CA LEU A 40 -22.37 4.46 -6.91
C LEU A 40 -23.77 3.85 -6.95
N THR A 41 -24.14 3.00 -5.98
CA THR A 41 -25.43 2.32 -5.99
C THR A 41 -26.50 3.19 -5.31
N PRO A 42 -27.53 3.67 -6.04
CA PRO A 42 -28.54 4.57 -5.48
C PRO A 42 -29.40 3.85 -4.44
N THR A 43 -29.71 4.54 -3.33
CA THR A 43 -30.53 4.05 -2.21
C THR A 43 -31.88 4.78 -2.20
N GLU A 44 -32.97 4.01 -2.13
CA GLU A 44 -34.35 4.49 -2.22
C GLU A 44 -34.85 5.00 -0.86
N ARG A 45 -35.17 6.30 -0.82
CA ARG A 45 -34.95 7.20 0.33
C ARG A 45 -35.76 7.04 1.64
N PHE A 46 -36.56 5.99 1.90
CA PHE A 46 -37.49 6.06 3.07
C PHE A 46 -37.48 4.91 4.08
N VAL A 47 -36.86 3.76 3.79
CA VAL A 47 -36.54 2.71 4.79
C VAL A 47 -35.02 2.68 5.09
N ASP A 48 -34.27 3.51 4.37
CA ASP A 48 -32.87 3.29 4.04
C ASP A 48 -31.87 3.98 4.97
N ASN A 49 -32.25 4.88 5.89
CA ASN A 49 -31.25 5.72 6.58
C ASN A 49 -30.25 4.95 7.49
N ILE A 50 -30.71 3.84 8.11
CA ILE A 50 -29.85 2.94 8.92
C ILE A 50 -29.01 2.05 8.00
N VAL A 51 -29.62 1.48 6.96
CA VAL A 51 -28.95 0.60 5.98
C VAL A 51 -27.93 1.38 5.13
N VAL A 52 -28.21 2.64 4.82
CA VAL A 52 -27.31 3.61 4.19
C VAL A 52 -26.15 3.95 5.12
N SER A 53 -26.41 4.17 6.42
CA SER A 53 -25.32 4.38 7.40
C SER A 53 -24.41 3.16 7.49
N GLU A 54 -24.97 1.96 7.58
CA GLU A 54 -24.18 0.73 7.66
C GLU A 54 -23.34 0.50 6.38
N LYS A 55 -23.95 0.69 5.20
CA LYS A 55 -23.22 0.62 3.92
C LYS A 55 -22.16 1.70 3.79
N SER A 56 -22.41 2.92 4.27
CA SER A 56 -21.44 4.02 4.25
C SER A 56 -20.24 3.73 5.14
N ILE A 57 -20.48 3.21 6.35
CA ILE A 57 -19.42 2.79 7.30
C ILE A 57 -18.60 1.64 6.68
N MET A 58 -19.26 0.63 6.13
CA MET A 58 -18.58 -0.50 5.48
C MET A 58 -17.74 -0.04 4.29
N THR A 59 -18.25 0.91 3.51
CA THR A 59 -17.53 1.49 2.37
C THR A 59 -16.29 2.27 2.82
N ALA A 60 -16.45 3.14 3.82
CA ALA A 60 -15.32 3.88 4.41
C ALA A 60 -14.26 2.92 4.97
N PHE A 61 -14.69 1.84 5.64
CA PHE A 61 -13.80 0.81 6.17
C PHE A 61 -13.02 0.07 5.08
N LEU A 62 -13.67 -0.29 3.97
CA LEU A 62 -13.00 -0.94 2.83
C LEU A 62 -11.96 -0.02 2.20
N ILE A 63 -12.30 1.26 2.00
CA ILE A 63 -11.38 2.26 1.43
C ILE A 63 -10.19 2.49 2.36
N LEU A 64 -10.44 2.71 3.66
CA LEU A 64 -9.39 2.90 4.66
C LEU A 64 -8.47 1.69 4.75
N THR A 65 -9.03 0.48 4.80
CA THR A 65 -8.25 -0.76 4.87
C THR A 65 -7.40 -0.95 3.61
N GLY A 66 -7.96 -0.70 2.43
CA GLY A 66 -7.24 -0.76 1.16
C GLY A 66 -6.07 0.23 1.11
N LEU A 67 -6.29 1.47 1.61
CA LEU A 67 -5.24 2.48 1.72
C LEU A 67 -4.13 2.08 2.71
N VAL A 68 -4.48 1.54 3.89
CA VAL A 68 -3.48 1.10 4.87
C VAL A 68 -2.61 -0.03 4.32
N ILE A 69 -3.22 -1.03 3.67
CA ILE A 69 -2.49 -2.14 3.06
C ILE A 69 -1.60 -1.64 1.91
N GLY A 70 -2.14 -0.77 1.05
CA GLY A 70 -1.43 -0.20 -0.08
C GLY A 70 -0.24 0.66 0.35
N THR A 71 -0.45 1.58 1.28
CA THR A 71 0.58 2.47 1.82
C THR A 71 1.65 1.69 2.60
N GLY A 72 1.27 0.72 3.43
CA GLY A 72 2.20 -0.14 4.14
C GLY A 72 3.14 -0.92 3.21
N ALA A 73 2.63 -1.35 2.05
CA ALA A 73 3.45 -2.05 1.04
C ALA A 73 4.50 -1.13 0.39
N VAL A 74 4.26 0.17 0.28
CA VAL A 74 5.15 1.13 -0.39
C VAL A 74 5.95 2.02 0.55
N ALA A 75 5.57 2.11 1.84
CA ALA A 75 6.15 3.01 2.82
C ALA A 75 7.68 2.87 2.93
N ASP A 76 8.18 1.64 3.03
CA ASP A 76 9.63 1.37 3.15
C ASP A 76 10.42 1.83 1.90
N ASP A 77 9.89 1.58 0.71
CA ASP A 77 10.56 1.99 -0.55
C ASP A 77 10.52 3.51 -0.73
N ILE A 78 9.39 4.15 -0.40
CA ILE A 78 9.25 5.61 -0.46
C ILE A 78 10.21 6.25 0.55
N SER A 79 10.25 5.76 1.79
CA SER A 79 11.13 6.28 2.83
C SER A 79 12.61 6.16 2.45
N LYS A 80 13.03 5.01 1.91
CA LYS A 80 14.41 4.81 1.44
C LYS A 80 14.77 5.71 0.27
N LYS A 81 13.84 5.90 -0.67
CA LYS A 81 14.05 6.78 -1.81
C LYS A 81 14.18 8.25 -1.37
N LEU A 82 13.28 8.72 -0.52
CA LEU A 82 13.32 10.08 0.02
C LEU A 82 14.60 10.34 0.80
N PHE A 83 15.02 9.41 1.65
CA PHE A 83 16.27 9.54 2.41
C PHE A 83 17.49 9.59 1.50
N LYS A 84 17.53 8.75 0.46
CA LYS A 84 18.61 8.75 -0.53
C LYS A 84 18.65 10.04 -1.35
N ASP A 85 17.49 10.53 -1.78
CA ASP A 85 17.38 11.79 -2.52
C ASP A 85 17.78 12.98 -1.65
N PHE A 86 17.41 12.98 -0.35
CA PHE A 86 17.83 13.99 0.61
C PHE A 86 19.34 13.99 0.81
N HIS A 87 19.94 12.82 1.08
CA HIS A 87 21.40 12.70 1.23
C HIS A 87 22.14 13.18 -0.01
N ARG A 88 21.70 12.78 -1.20
CA ARG A 88 22.29 13.22 -2.46
C ARG A 88 22.24 14.74 -2.62
N LYS A 89 21.13 15.35 -2.20
CA LYS A 89 20.93 16.80 -2.30
C LYS A 89 21.79 17.57 -1.30
N VAL A 90 22.02 17.00 -0.11
CA VAL A 90 22.93 17.60 0.90
C VAL A 90 24.39 17.47 0.46
N SER A 91 24.81 16.30 -0.02
CA SER A 91 26.20 16.09 -0.47
C SER A 91 26.57 16.94 -1.68
N SER A 92 25.63 17.18 -2.60
CA SER A 92 25.88 18.07 -3.74
C SER A 92 26.06 19.54 -3.34
N LEU A 93 25.55 19.94 -2.18
CA LEU A 93 25.71 21.30 -1.67
C LEU A 93 27.03 21.45 -0.89
N GLU A 94 27.53 20.39 -0.26
CA GLU A 94 28.85 20.39 0.41
C GLU A 94 30.03 20.33 -0.56
N GLU A 95 29.83 19.90 -1.81
CA GLU A 95 30.88 19.88 -2.86
C GLU A 95 30.98 21.21 -3.65
N GLU A 96 30.04 22.14 -3.46
CA GLU A 96 30.03 23.47 -4.09
C GLU A 96 30.65 24.59 -3.23
N ASP A 97 30.99 24.31 -1.97
CA ASP A 97 31.75 25.19 -1.04
C ASP A 97 33.24 24.80 -0.97
#